data_AF-A0AAN0LB99-F1
#
_entry.id   AF-A0AAN0LB99-F1
#
_cell.length_a   1.000
_cell.length_b   1.000
_cell.length_c   1.000
_cell.angle_alpha   90.00
_cell.angle_beta   90.00
_cell.angle_gamma   90.00
#
_symmetry.space_group_name_H-M   'P 1'
#
loop_
_entity.id
_entity.type
_entity.pdbx_description
1 polymer ?
#
loop_
_entity_poly.entity_id
_entity_poly.type
_entity_poly.pdbx_seq_one_letter_code
_entity_poly.pdbx_strand_id
1 'polypeptide(L)'
;MPIKTISAAQFATAFDLRPNLVAWFLGAGASAASGIPTGYAMIRDFKAQIFCRGTNLSKREIDTADPIWIDRIDAFFRQTSLLPPDGDPTEYAKAFEAVYPEARHRRQYIDDAISKGSPCFGHKVLGSLMAAGKVDCVFTTNFDPLIEESAHSANGILPIDDQNRPTVAAIDSADRAMRCLNESDWPLVAKLHGDYQSITIKNTGSELEEQDARMRHVLVESGKRFGMIFVGYSGRDASIMEALNTVLDAPSPFPNGLYWLTSPASRLLPAVIEFLERAGAAGVDVAVVECATFDELAADIIKVANIPKPLLDRVMEGRPTPRLVPVQIPNAKARAFPVLRYSAILLQSMPTSARRIRLSQPTTSAEVREIFKAKGCRATAAALGRELAVFGRDQEILDALAPLGPSLAGTINLDPVADSWAMGLLYDTLVRSLARQRPLIPRYRRSGHSLVVATPRDGDDPDRTRRQEQTLSRLRDAYGTSLLGTVPKLGFPFQEGVHLKLEQVDGKWWCGFEPYTFVQLPRQDTPQTEGAEDLVAQEAAAEVGMQAERRGDPAGDWRRERWAPRYNTNWASIIGAWAQLLTETGGTTRSAFGLEDGTGIDAVFKVSPVTGFSRPSHHHTYFDRSK
;
A
#
# COMPACT_ATOMS: atom_id res chain seq x y z
N MET A 1 -25.94 34.13 4.80
CA MET A 1 -26.49 33.15 3.84
C MET A 1 -25.44 32.06 3.64
N PRO A 2 -25.80 30.79 3.42
CA PRO A 2 -24.79 29.77 3.16
C PRO A 2 -23.98 30.13 1.91
N ILE A 3 -22.65 30.10 2.02
CA ILE A 3 -21.76 30.36 0.89
C ILE A 3 -22.02 29.31 -0.19
N LYS A 4 -22.20 29.76 -1.43
CA LYS A 4 -22.48 28.89 -2.57
C LYS A 4 -21.26 28.01 -2.87
N THR A 5 -21.48 26.71 -3.05
CA THR A 5 -20.45 25.79 -3.55
C THR A 5 -20.69 25.51 -5.03
N ILE A 6 -19.64 25.56 -5.84
CA ILE A 6 -19.65 25.24 -7.27
C ILE A 6 -18.54 24.23 -7.60
N SER A 7 -18.70 23.50 -8.71
CA SER A 7 -17.66 22.60 -9.20
C SER A 7 -16.57 23.35 -9.98
N ALA A 8 -15.39 22.73 -10.10
CA ALA A 8 -14.30 23.24 -10.95
C ALA A 8 -14.74 23.49 -12.40
N ALA A 9 -15.54 22.59 -12.98
CA ALA A 9 -16.07 22.77 -14.34
C ALA A 9 -17.03 23.97 -14.46
N GLN A 10 -17.85 24.23 -13.44
CA GLN A 10 -18.72 25.40 -13.41
C GLN A 10 -17.91 26.70 -13.33
N PHE A 11 -16.89 26.72 -12.47
CA PHE A 11 -15.95 27.84 -12.40
C PHE A 11 -15.22 28.04 -13.73
N ALA A 12 -14.67 26.98 -14.34
CA ALA A 12 -13.96 27.04 -15.60
C ALA A 12 -14.82 27.66 -16.72
N THR A 13 -16.09 27.26 -16.81
CA THR A 13 -17.04 27.82 -17.78
C THR A 13 -17.31 29.30 -17.53
N ALA A 14 -17.46 29.72 -16.27
CA ALA A 14 -17.66 31.12 -15.92
C ALA A 14 -16.40 31.97 -16.17
N PHE A 15 -15.22 31.44 -15.83
CA PHE A 15 -13.93 32.08 -16.02
C PHE A 15 -13.64 32.34 -17.50
N ASP A 16 -13.89 31.38 -18.39
CA ASP A 16 -13.61 31.51 -19.83
C ASP A 16 -14.39 32.65 -20.52
N LEU A 17 -15.53 33.07 -19.97
CA LEU A 17 -16.30 34.21 -20.50
C LEU A 17 -15.54 35.53 -20.37
N ARG A 18 -14.82 35.75 -19.27
CA ARG A 18 -14.09 36.99 -18.96
C ARG A 18 -12.84 36.71 -18.12
N PRO A 19 -11.84 36.01 -18.67
CA PRO A 19 -10.74 35.43 -17.88
C PRO A 19 -9.80 36.52 -17.33
N ASN A 20 -9.63 37.62 -18.06
CA ASN A 20 -8.80 38.76 -17.68
C ASN A 20 -9.37 39.57 -16.49
N LEU A 21 -10.63 39.33 -16.11
CA LEU A 21 -11.27 40.05 -15.01
C LEU A 21 -11.10 39.37 -13.64
N VAL A 22 -10.40 38.23 -13.60
CA VAL A 22 -10.13 37.47 -12.38
C VAL A 22 -8.63 37.34 -12.16
N ALA A 23 -8.13 37.92 -11.07
CA ALA A 23 -6.78 37.73 -10.60
C ALA A 23 -6.63 36.37 -9.89
N TRP A 24 -5.43 35.80 -9.95
CA TRP A 24 -5.12 34.54 -9.28
C TRP A 24 -4.31 34.79 -8.02
N PHE A 25 -4.62 34.08 -6.94
CA PHE A 25 -3.83 34.08 -5.72
C PHE A 25 -3.36 32.66 -5.43
N LEU A 26 -2.05 32.43 -5.51
CA LEU A 26 -1.43 31.12 -5.29
C LEU A 26 -0.81 31.05 -3.89
N GLY A 27 -1.19 30.01 -3.15
CA GLY A 27 -0.52 29.63 -1.90
C GLY A 27 0.30 28.35 -2.05
N ALA A 28 0.92 27.91 -0.96
CA ALA A 28 1.86 26.77 -0.97
C ALA A 28 1.22 25.48 -1.49
N GLY A 29 -0.10 25.33 -1.36
CA GLY A 29 -0.84 24.18 -1.91
C GLY A 29 -0.82 24.10 -3.43
N ALA A 30 -0.63 25.22 -4.15
CA ALA A 30 -0.50 25.21 -5.61
C ALA A 30 0.79 24.52 -6.08
N SER A 31 1.86 24.60 -5.28
CA SER A 31 3.16 23.98 -5.55
C SER A 31 3.32 22.56 -4.97
N ALA A 32 2.27 22.01 -4.34
CA ALA A 32 2.34 20.68 -3.74
C ALA A 32 2.62 19.57 -4.77
N ALA A 33 1.95 19.62 -5.93
CA ALA A 33 2.14 18.67 -7.02
C ALA A 33 3.50 18.81 -7.72
N SER A 34 4.18 19.94 -7.51
CA SER A 34 5.53 20.21 -8.00
C SER A 34 6.62 19.54 -7.17
N GLY A 35 6.27 18.85 -6.08
CA GLY A 35 7.22 18.23 -5.17
C GLY A 35 7.74 19.15 -4.06
N ILE A 36 7.20 20.38 -3.98
CA ILE A 36 7.52 21.33 -2.91
C ILE A 36 6.57 21.07 -1.72
N PRO A 37 7.08 20.80 -0.52
CA PRO A 37 6.23 20.56 0.64
C PRO A 37 5.44 21.81 1.02
N THR A 38 4.17 21.63 1.37
CA THR A 38 3.32 22.72 1.89
C THR A 38 3.70 23.07 3.32
N GLY A 39 3.30 24.24 3.81
CA GLY A 39 3.50 24.62 5.22
C GLY A 39 2.94 23.58 6.21
N TYR A 40 1.78 22.97 5.91
CA TYR A 40 1.23 21.87 6.71
C TYR A 40 2.08 20.59 6.65
N ALA A 41 2.60 20.25 5.47
CA ALA A 41 3.50 19.10 5.33
C ALA A 41 4.80 19.32 6.11
N MET A 42 5.33 20.55 6.09
CA MET A 42 6.50 20.94 6.89
C MET A 42 6.20 20.88 8.39
N ILE A 43 5.08 21.44 8.88
CA ILE A 43 4.67 21.36 10.30
C ILE A 43 4.62 19.91 10.75
N ARG A 44 3.98 19.04 9.97
CA ARG A 44 3.87 17.61 10.27
C ARG A 44 5.23 16.93 10.34
N ASP A 45 6.12 17.23 9.39
CA ASP A 45 7.48 16.70 9.40
C ASP A 45 8.29 17.19 10.62
N PHE A 46 8.18 18.48 10.95
CA PHE A 46 8.86 19.06 12.11
C PHE A 46 8.35 18.49 13.44
N LYS A 47 7.02 18.36 13.59
CA LYS A 47 6.39 17.69 14.73
C LYS A 47 6.88 16.25 14.88
N ALA A 48 6.95 15.49 13.78
CA ALA A 48 7.49 14.13 13.80
C ALA A 48 8.96 14.10 14.22
N GLN A 49 9.80 15.03 13.75
CA GLN A 49 11.21 15.12 14.16
C GLN A 49 11.36 15.43 15.65
N ILE A 50 10.59 16.39 16.16
CA ILE A 50 10.61 16.77 17.58
C ILE A 50 10.11 15.61 18.44
N PHE A 51 9.04 14.93 18.02
CA PHE A 51 8.51 13.73 18.68
C PHE A 51 9.57 12.62 18.75
N CYS A 52 10.22 12.27 17.63
CA CYS A 52 11.32 11.30 17.60
C CYS A 52 12.43 11.63 18.60
N ARG A 53 12.84 12.90 18.67
CA ARG A 53 13.87 13.36 19.63
C ARG A 53 13.40 13.21 21.08
N GLY A 54 12.13 13.51 21.36
CA GLY A 54 11.54 13.42 22.70
C GLY A 54 11.29 11.99 23.19
N THR A 55 11.01 11.05 22.27
CA THR A 55 10.68 9.65 22.62
C THR A 55 11.80 8.65 22.32
N ASN A 56 12.94 9.11 21.80
CA ASN A 56 14.07 8.29 21.36
C ASN A 56 13.68 7.21 20.32
N LEU A 57 12.72 7.53 19.44
CA LEU A 57 12.27 6.66 18.34
C LEU A 57 12.94 7.07 17.03
N SER A 58 13.22 6.11 16.16
CA SER A 58 13.78 6.42 14.83
C SER A 58 12.69 6.93 13.88
N LYS A 59 13.02 7.92 13.05
CA LYS A 59 12.11 8.41 11.99
C LYS A 59 11.71 7.30 10.99
N ARG A 60 12.51 6.22 10.89
CA ARG A 60 12.20 5.05 10.04
C ARG A 60 11.08 4.17 10.60
N GLU A 61 10.77 4.30 11.88
CA GLU A 61 9.73 3.52 12.57
C GLU A 61 8.37 4.24 12.56
N ILE A 62 8.34 5.49 12.08
CA ILE A 62 7.15 6.34 12.06
C ILE A 62 6.70 6.53 10.61
N ASP A 63 5.41 6.30 10.38
CA ASP A 63 4.75 6.70 9.14
C ASP A 63 3.89 7.94 9.39
N THR A 64 4.34 9.10 8.89
CA THR A 64 3.61 10.38 9.04
C THR A 64 2.35 10.48 8.17
N ALA A 65 2.05 9.45 7.37
CA ALA A 65 0.80 9.31 6.64
C ALA A 65 -0.22 8.38 7.35
N ASP A 66 0.20 7.63 8.38
CA ASP A 66 -0.69 6.74 9.14
C ASP A 66 -1.47 7.53 10.21
N PRO A 67 -2.81 7.47 10.23
CA PRO A 67 -3.65 8.11 11.24
C PRO A 67 -3.26 7.79 12.70
N ILE A 68 -2.76 6.59 12.98
CA ILE A 68 -2.37 6.18 14.34
C ILE A 68 -1.14 6.96 14.79
N TRP A 69 -0.15 7.11 13.91
CA TRP A 69 1.05 7.89 14.20
C TRP A 69 0.75 9.37 14.30
N ILE A 70 -0.15 9.90 13.45
CA ILE A 70 -0.61 11.28 13.54
C ILE A 70 -1.22 11.56 14.92
N ASP A 71 -2.20 10.76 15.36
CA ASP A 71 -2.84 10.99 16.66
C ASP A 71 -1.85 10.83 17.83
N ARG A 72 -0.89 9.91 17.73
CA ARG A 72 0.15 9.74 18.76
C ARG A 72 1.09 10.94 18.85
N ILE A 73 1.50 11.50 17.71
CA ILE A 73 2.33 12.71 17.66
C ILE A 73 1.53 13.90 18.22
N ASP A 74 0.28 14.06 17.81
CA ASP A 74 -0.57 15.15 18.29
C ASP A 74 -0.85 15.02 19.79
N ALA A 75 -1.09 13.81 20.31
CA ALA A 75 -1.25 13.56 21.73
C ALA A 75 -0.01 13.95 22.56
N PHE A 76 1.20 13.74 22.02
CA PHE A 76 2.43 14.19 22.66
C PHE A 76 2.50 15.72 22.75
N PHE A 77 2.11 16.45 21.70
CA PHE A 77 2.07 17.91 21.73
C PHE A 77 0.91 18.47 22.57
N ARG A 78 -0.20 17.75 22.73
CA ARG A 78 -1.26 18.13 23.69
C ARG A 78 -0.78 18.06 25.14
N GLN A 79 0.17 17.19 25.45
CA GLN A 79 0.71 17.00 26.80
C GLN A 79 1.99 17.79 27.08
N THR A 80 2.58 18.42 26.06
CA THR A 80 3.85 19.14 26.17
C THR A 80 3.70 20.59 25.71
N SER A 81 4.29 21.54 26.44
CA SER A 81 4.28 22.97 26.05
C SER A 81 5.39 23.33 25.05
N LEU A 82 5.83 22.36 24.22
CA LEU A 82 6.96 22.53 23.30
C LEU A 82 6.60 23.32 22.05
N LEU A 83 5.35 23.23 21.59
CA LEU A 83 4.84 23.96 20.45
C LEU A 83 3.52 24.65 20.81
N PRO A 84 3.16 25.73 20.10
CA PRO A 84 1.82 26.29 20.18
C PRO A 84 0.74 25.26 19.82
N PRO A 85 -0.52 25.47 20.26
CA PRO A 85 -1.64 24.62 19.88
C PRO A 85 -1.84 24.52 18.37
N ASP A 86 -2.43 23.41 17.92
CA ASP A 86 -2.78 23.22 16.52
C ASP A 86 -3.66 24.38 16.01
N GLY A 87 -3.28 24.98 14.88
CA GLY A 87 -4.03 26.11 14.34
C GLY A 87 -3.46 27.48 14.70
N ASP A 88 -2.53 27.56 15.65
CA ASP A 88 -1.90 28.82 16.02
C ASP A 88 -1.11 29.43 14.83
N PRO A 89 -1.23 30.74 14.56
CA PRO A 89 -0.50 31.39 13.47
C PRO A 89 1.03 31.26 13.57
N THR A 90 1.57 31.12 14.78
CA THR A 90 3.00 31.00 15.04
C THR A 90 3.51 29.56 15.03
N GLU A 91 2.62 28.57 14.93
CA GLU A 91 2.94 27.13 14.98
C GLU A 91 4.04 26.74 14.00
N TYR A 92 3.94 27.20 12.75
CA TYR A 92 4.94 26.94 11.71
C TYR A 92 6.33 27.46 12.09
N ALA A 93 6.42 28.74 12.46
CA ALA A 93 7.68 29.39 12.80
C ALA A 93 8.34 28.72 14.02
N LYS A 94 7.55 28.42 15.06
CA LYS A 94 8.02 27.76 16.28
C LYS A 94 8.46 26.32 16.04
N ALA A 95 7.72 25.55 15.24
CA ALA A 95 8.11 24.20 14.86
C ALA A 95 9.41 24.20 14.05
N PHE A 96 9.56 25.13 13.11
CA PHE A 96 10.76 25.25 12.28
C PHE A 96 11.98 25.63 13.12
N GLU A 97 11.84 26.58 14.05
CA GLU A 97 12.90 26.98 14.99
C GLU A 97 13.30 25.86 15.96
N ALA A 98 12.34 25.09 16.45
CA ALA A 98 12.60 23.96 17.34
C ALA A 98 13.42 22.85 16.66
N VAL A 99 13.18 22.60 15.36
CA VAL A 99 13.97 21.63 14.60
C VAL A 99 15.32 22.20 14.19
N TYR A 100 15.33 23.44 13.71
CA TYR A 100 16.49 24.16 13.17
C TYR A 100 16.64 25.55 13.82
N PRO A 101 17.35 25.66 14.96
CA PRO A 101 17.48 26.92 15.69
C PRO A 101 18.19 28.02 14.88
N GLU A 102 19.18 27.64 14.09
CA GLU A 102 19.97 28.59 13.30
C GLU A 102 19.25 29.00 12.01
N ALA A 103 19.13 30.32 11.78
CA ALA A 103 18.51 30.86 10.57
C ALA A 103 19.16 30.36 9.27
N ARG A 104 20.48 30.08 9.26
CA ARG A 104 21.17 29.51 8.08
C ARG A 104 20.75 28.07 7.73
N HIS A 105 20.26 27.29 8.70
CA HIS A 105 19.77 25.93 8.44
C HIS A 105 18.34 25.95 7.91
N ARG A 106 17.49 26.82 8.48
CA ARG A 106 16.17 27.12 7.93
C ARG A 106 16.31 27.59 6.48
N ARG A 107 17.25 28.54 6.28
CA ARG A 107 18.11 28.72 5.09
C ARG A 107 18.01 27.64 4.00
N GLN A 108 19.03 26.80 4.13
CA GLN A 108 19.27 25.64 3.31
C GLN A 108 18.06 24.73 3.15
N TYR A 109 17.24 24.53 4.20
CA TYR A 109 16.09 23.63 4.11
C TYR A 109 15.06 24.10 3.08
N ILE A 110 14.76 25.40 3.05
CA ILE A 110 13.83 25.97 2.07
C ILE A 110 14.44 25.91 0.67
N ASP A 111 15.72 26.24 0.51
CA ASP A 111 16.42 26.16 -0.79
C ASP A 111 16.42 24.72 -1.34
N ASP A 112 16.70 23.74 -0.48
CA ASP A 112 16.69 22.31 -0.82
C ASP A 112 15.28 21.81 -1.16
N ALA A 113 14.24 22.42 -0.59
CA ALA A 113 12.85 22.09 -0.88
C ALA A 113 12.40 22.68 -2.22
N ILE A 114 12.77 23.93 -2.50
CA ILE A 114 12.45 24.63 -3.75
C ILE A 114 13.21 24.05 -4.94
N SER A 115 14.50 23.73 -4.77
CA SER A 115 15.36 23.19 -5.86
C SER A 115 14.91 21.82 -6.38
N LYS A 116 14.11 21.08 -5.60
CA LYS A 116 13.48 19.82 -6.02
C LYS A 116 12.19 20.04 -6.82
N GLY A 117 11.65 21.25 -6.77
CA GLY A 117 10.41 21.63 -7.43
C GLY A 117 10.56 21.71 -8.94
N SER A 118 9.56 21.25 -9.67
CA SER A 118 9.42 21.54 -11.10
C SER A 118 7.98 21.93 -11.43
N PRO A 119 7.71 22.79 -12.43
CA PRO A 119 6.35 23.23 -12.70
C PRO A 119 5.37 22.09 -12.92
N CYS A 120 4.34 22.00 -12.07
CA CYS A 120 3.27 21.00 -12.21
C CYS A 120 2.33 21.36 -13.37
N PHE A 121 1.31 20.53 -13.60
CA PHE A 121 0.37 20.74 -14.69
C PHE A 121 -0.38 22.08 -14.56
N GLY A 122 -0.81 22.43 -13.35
CA GLY A 122 -1.47 23.71 -13.07
C GLY A 122 -0.60 24.92 -13.39
N HIS A 123 0.68 24.89 -13.01
CA HIS A 123 1.62 25.96 -13.33
C HIS A 123 1.79 26.13 -14.85
N LYS A 124 1.92 25.03 -15.59
CA LYS A 124 2.03 25.06 -17.06
C LYS A 124 0.79 25.65 -17.71
N VAL A 125 -0.40 25.23 -17.26
CA VAL A 125 -1.68 25.78 -17.76
C VAL A 125 -1.78 27.28 -17.47
N LEU A 126 -1.50 27.70 -16.23
CA LEU A 126 -1.59 29.11 -15.84
C LEU A 126 -0.57 29.98 -16.59
N GLY A 127 0.67 29.51 -16.74
CA GLY A 127 1.68 30.18 -17.56
C GLY A 127 1.28 30.30 -19.03
N SER A 128 0.65 29.27 -19.59
CA SER A 128 0.08 29.33 -20.95
C SER A 128 -1.11 30.29 -21.06
N LEU A 129 -1.98 30.38 -20.05
CA LEU A 129 -3.07 31.36 -20.03
C LEU A 129 -2.53 32.79 -19.97
N MET A 130 -1.48 33.05 -19.19
CA MET A 130 -0.80 34.34 -19.16
C MET A 130 -0.19 34.69 -20.52
N ALA A 131 0.57 33.75 -21.13
CA ALA A 131 1.15 33.95 -22.45
C ALA A 131 0.08 34.20 -23.53
N ALA A 132 -1.10 33.59 -23.40
CA ALA A 132 -2.25 33.80 -24.29
C ALA A 132 -3.06 35.08 -23.98
N GLY A 133 -2.62 35.92 -23.03
CA GLY A 133 -3.33 37.15 -22.63
C GLY A 133 -4.68 36.90 -21.96
N LYS A 134 -4.85 35.74 -21.31
CA LYS A 134 -6.08 35.32 -20.63
C LYS A 134 -6.03 35.57 -19.11
N VAL A 135 -4.84 35.76 -18.55
CA VAL A 135 -4.64 36.03 -17.12
C VAL A 135 -3.73 37.24 -16.99
N ASP A 136 -4.31 38.31 -16.48
CA ASP A 136 -3.65 39.61 -16.36
C ASP A 136 -2.81 39.72 -15.08
N CYS A 137 -3.23 39.07 -13.99
CA CYS A 137 -2.61 39.26 -12.68
C CYS A 137 -2.57 37.97 -11.85
N VAL A 138 -1.38 37.66 -11.30
CA VAL A 138 -1.14 36.56 -10.36
C VAL A 138 -0.39 37.10 -9.14
N PHE A 139 -0.95 36.86 -7.95
CA PHE A 139 -0.30 37.04 -6.67
C PHE A 139 0.13 35.69 -6.10
N THR A 140 1.24 35.68 -5.36
CA THR A 140 1.68 34.47 -4.67
C THR A 140 2.37 34.78 -3.35
N THR A 141 2.15 33.92 -2.37
CA THR A 141 2.92 33.87 -1.11
C THR A 141 4.08 32.89 -1.19
N ASN A 142 4.24 32.19 -2.32
CA ASN A 142 5.27 31.17 -2.49
C ASN A 142 6.61 31.80 -2.85
N PHE A 143 7.67 31.24 -2.28
CA PHE A 143 9.05 31.63 -2.58
C PHE A 143 9.56 31.01 -3.88
N ASP A 144 8.97 29.90 -4.30
CA ASP A 144 9.39 29.19 -5.51
C ASP A 144 9.21 30.03 -6.79
N PRO A 145 10.02 29.78 -7.84
CA PRO A 145 9.95 30.52 -9.10
C PRO A 145 8.97 29.88 -10.12
N LEU A 146 8.16 28.88 -9.73
CA LEU A 146 7.52 27.97 -10.68
C LEU A 146 6.53 28.65 -11.62
N ILE A 147 5.79 29.65 -11.14
CA ILE A 147 4.85 30.42 -11.97
C ILE A 147 5.61 31.33 -12.94
N GLU A 148 6.71 31.93 -12.51
CA GLU A 148 7.57 32.79 -13.33
C GLU A 148 8.20 31.95 -14.45
N GLU A 149 8.82 30.82 -14.11
CA GLU A 149 9.41 29.88 -15.06
C GLU A 149 8.38 29.37 -16.07
N SER A 150 7.15 29.07 -15.62
CA SER A 150 6.07 28.60 -16.50
C SER A 150 5.61 29.68 -17.46
N ALA A 151 5.43 30.91 -16.99
CA ALA A 151 5.04 32.04 -17.83
C ALA A 151 6.15 32.41 -18.85
N HIS A 152 7.41 32.40 -18.44
CA HIS A 152 8.55 32.61 -19.35
C HIS A 152 8.67 31.48 -20.38
N SER A 153 8.58 30.23 -19.94
CA SER A 153 8.66 29.06 -20.82
C SER A 153 7.52 29.05 -21.83
N ALA A 154 6.29 29.41 -21.43
CA ALA A 154 5.15 29.49 -22.35
C ALA A 154 5.33 30.61 -23.39
N ASN A 155 5.76 31.79 -22.96
CA ASN A 155 6.04 32.90 -23.87
C ASN A 155 7.13 32.58 -24.89
N GLY A 156 8.18 31.86 -24.50
CA GLY A 156 9.27 31.48 -25.40
C GLY A 156 8.84 30.58 -26.58
N ILE A 157 7.64 30.02 -26.55
CA ILE A 157 7.07 29.18 -27.61
C ILE A 157 6.35 30.03 -28.66
N LEU A 158 5.85 31.21 -28.29
CA LEU A 158 5.12 32.08 -29.17
C LEU A 158 6.07 32.92 -30.06
N PRO A 159 5.63 33.30 -31.27
CA PRO A 159 6.31 34.32 -32.07
C PRO A 159 6.53 35.59 -31.26
N ILE A 160 7.64 36.30 -31.49
CA ILE A 160 8.03 37.49 -30.70
C ILE A 160 6.90 38.53 -30.61
N ASP A 161 6.15 38.73 -31.70
CA ASP A 161 5.07 39.71 -31.77
C ASP A 161 3.82 39.30 -30.97
N ASP A 162 3.68 38.02 -30.62
CA ASP A 162 2.56 37.47 -29.86
C ASP A 162 2.90 37.22 -28.37
N GLN A 163 4.10 37.59 -27.92
CA GLN A 163 4.55 37.35 -26.55
C GLN A 163 3.98 38.37 -25.57
N ASN A 164 3.27 37.87 -24.55
CA ASN A 164 2.82 38.62 -23.38
C ASN A 164 3.76 38.32 -22.19
N ARG A 165 4.93 38.97 -22.17
CA ARG A 165 5.98 38.68 -21.18
C ARG A 165 5.59 39.23 -19.80
N PRO A 166 5.68 38.42 -18.73
CA PRO A 166 5.25 38.84 -17.42
C PRO A 166 6.17 39.90 -16.80
N THR A 167 5.59 40.94 -16.22
CA THR A 167 6.26 41.80 -15.27
C THR A 167 6.31 41.08 -13.92
N VAL A 168 7.51 40.69 -13.49
CA VAL A 168 7.73 40.09 -12.16
C VAL A 168 8.11 41.18 -11.17
N ALA A 169 7.34 41.26 -10.08
CA ALA A 169 7.58 42.17 -8.97
C ALA A 169 7.64 41.40 -7.65
N ALA A 170 8.73 41.60 -6.92
CA ALA A 170 8.94 41.08 -5.57
C ALA A 170 8.78 42.23 -4.56
N ILE A 171 8.96 41.92 -3.27
CA ILE A 171 8.73 42.86 -2.15
C ILE A 171 9.49 44.19 -2.29
N ASP A 172 10.65 44.19 -2.95
CA ASP A 172 11.51 45.36 -3.19
C ASP A 172 11.06 46.23 -4.39
N SER A 173 10.07 45.78 -5.15
CA SER A 173 9.65 46.35 -6.43
C SER A 173 8.13 46.61 -6.48
N ALA A 174 7.52 46.94 -5.34
CA ALA A 174 6.11 47.31 -5.23
C ALA A 174 5.70 48.45 -6.18
N ASP A 175 6.57 49.45 -6.41
CA ASP A 175 6.30 50.54 -7.36
C ASP A 175 6.16 50.03 -8.81
N ARG A 176 6.93 49.01 -9.18
CA ARG A 176 6.81 48.35 -10.50
C ARG A 176 5.46 47.64 -10.61
N ALA A 177 5.04 46.94 -9.55
CA ALA A 177 3.76 46.26 -9.51
C ALA A 177 2.58 47.25 -9.59
N MET A 178 2.64 48.34 -8.82
CA MET A 178 1.65 49.43 -8.86
C MET A 178 1.60 50.09 -10.23
N ARG A 179 2.75 50.37 -10.86
CA ARG A 179 2.82 50.93 -12.20
C ARG A 179 2.15 50.01 -13.22
N CYS A 180 2.49 48.71 -13.18
CA CYS A 180 1.89 47.70 -14.03
C CYS A 180 0.36 47.65 -13.87
N LEU A 181 -0.13 47.68 -12.63
CA LEU A 181 -1.56 47.72 -12.32
C LEU A 181 -2.25 49.00 -12.84
N ASN A 182 -1.61 50.16 -12.72
CA ASN A 182 -2.17 51.45 -13.17
C ASN A 182 -2.17 51.58 -14.70
N GLU A 183 -1.08 51.15 -15.35
CA GLU A 183 -0.90 51.25 -16.81
C GLU A 183 -1.53 50.08 -17.57
N SER A 184 -2.01 49.04 -16.86
CA SER A 184 -2.53 47.80 -17.47
C SER A 184 -1.49 47.07 -18.33
N ASP A 185 -0.25 47.05 -17.85
CA ASP A 185 0.91 46.44 -18.53
C ASP A 185 1.00 44.94 -18.22
N TRP A 186 0.07 44.17 -18.78
CA TRP A 186 -0.12 42.75 -18.45
C TRP A 186 0.85 41.80 -19.17
N PRO A 187 1.18 40.64 -18.57
CA PRO A 187 0.68 40.12 -17.30
C PRO A 187 1.59 40.46 -16.09
N LEU A 188 1.00 40.60 -14.90
CA LEU A 188 1.69 40.85 -13.63
C LEU A 188 1.84 39.56 -12.82
N VAL A 189 3.05 39.29 -12.32
CA VAL A 189 3.32 38.31 -11.26
C VAL A 189 3.89 39.03 -10.05
N ALA A 190 3.10 39.12 -8.98
CA ALA A 190 3.46 39.82 -7.74
C ALA A 190 3.69 38.83 -6.60
N LYS A 191 4.91 38.81 -6.04
CA LYS A 191 5.26 38.00 -4.86
C LYS A 191 5.11 38.84 -3.60
N LEU A 192 4.18 38.43 -2.74
CA LEU A 192 3.79 39.17 -1.53
C LEU A 192 4.83 39.04 -0.43
N HIS A 193 5.46 37.87 -0.32
CA HIS A 193 6.66 37.67 0.49
C HIS A 193 7.87 37.70 -0.45
N GLY A 194 8.94 38.41 -0.05
CA GLY A 194 10.14 38.59 -0.89
C GLY A 194 10.79 37.27 -1.33
N ASP A 195 11.75 37.33 -2.24
CA ASP A 195 12.58 36.17 -2.55
C ASP A 195 13.34 35.75 -1.28
N TYR A 196 13.37 34.46 -1.00
CA TYR A 196 14.09 33.94 0.14
C TYR A 196 15.59 34.30 0.12
N GLN A 197 16.14 34.44 -1.10
CA GLN A 197 17.51 34.91 -1.31
C GLN A 197 17.72 36.38 -0.90
N SER A 198 16.65 37.21 -0.92
CA SER A 198 16.73 38.64 -0.59
C SER A 198 16.62 38.93 0.91
N ILE A 199 16.24 37.96 1.75
CA ILE A 199 16.20 38.11 3.22
C ILE A 199 17.60 38.37 3.81
N THR A 200 18.66 38.18 3.01
CA THR A 200 20.06 38.38 3.45
C THR A 200 20.79 39.51 2.72
N ILE A 201 20.10 40.56 2.28
CA ILE A 201 20.78 41.78 1.85
C ILE A 201 20.22 42.98 2.60
N LYS A 202 20.78 43.19 3.81
CA LYS A 202 21.02 44.50 4.46
C LYS A 202 19.94 45.23 5.26
N ASN A 203 18.71 44.76 5.45
CA ASN A 203 17.68 45.68 5.98
C ASN A 203 17.22 45.39 7.43
N THR A 204 17.40 46.39 8.29
CA THR A 204 16.79 46.54 9.61
C THR A 204 15.27 46.43 9.54
N GLY A 205 14.63 45.81 10.55
CA GLY A 205 13.23 45.36 10.52
C GLY A 205 12.18 46.35 9.99
N SER A 206 12.35 47.65 10.20
CA SER A 206 11.38 48.67 9.75
C SER A 206 11.28 48.81 8.23
N GLU A 207 12.37 48.67 7.48
CA GLU A 207 12.33 48.83 6.01
C GLU A 207 11.63 47.64 5.33
N LEU A 208 11.81 46.44 5.88
CA LEU A 208 11.14 45.24 5.39
C LEU A 208 9.64 45.28 5.67
N GLU A 209 9.23 45.77 6.84
CA GLU A 209 7.82 46.01 7.18
C GLU A 209 7.16 47.05 6.25
N GLU A 210 7.87 48.13 5.92
CA GLU A 210 7.40 49.11 4.95
C GLU A 210 7.28 48.55 3.53
N GLN A 211 8.25 47.74 3.08
CA GLN A 211 8.22 47.08 1.78
C GLN A 211 7.06 46.09 1.67
N ASP A 212 6.85 45.28 2.72
CA ASP A 212 5.72 44.37 2.85
C ASP A 212 4.37 45.11 2.76
N ALA A 213 4.24 46.22 3.50
CA ALA A 213 3.04 47.06 3.46
C ALA A 213 2.76 47.61 2.06
N ARG A 214 3.79 48.06 1.32
CA ARG A 214 3.63 48.53 -0.06
C ARG A 214 3.18 47.42 -1.01
N MET A 215 3.70 46.21 -0.88
CA MET A 215 3.28 45.09 -1.73
C MET A 215 1.86 44.64 -1.39
N ARG A 216 1.48 44.60 -0.10
CA ARG A 216 0.09 44.36 0.30
C ARG A 216 -0.87 45.43 -0.22
N HIS A 217 -0.42 46.69 -0.33
CA HIS A 217 -1.22 47.74 -0.96
C HIS A 217 -1.52 47.43 -2.44
N VAL A 218 -0.56 46.87 -3.19
CA VAL A 218 -0.79 46.41 -4.58
C VAL A 218 -1.91 45.36 -4.64
N LEU A 219 -1.91 44.41 -3.70
CA LEU A 219 -2.98 43.41 -3.59
C LEU A 219 -4.34 44.09 -3.35
N VAL A 220 -4.38 45.10 -2.47
CA VAL A 220 -5.60 45.86 -2.17
C VAL A 220 -6.12 46.57 -3.43
N GLU A 221 -5.26 47.28 -4.16
CA GLU A 221 -5.65 47.98 -5.37
C GLU A 221 -6.10 47.01 -6.48
N SER A 222 -5.46 45.85 -6.59
CA SER A 222 -5.88 44.81 -7.53
C SER A 222 -7.25 44.25 -7.18
N GLY A 223 -7.53 44.00 -5.89
CA GLY A 223 -8.83 43.53 -5.41
C GLY A 223 -9.99 44.51 -5.65
N LYS A 224 -9.71 45.81 -5.85
CA LYS A 224 -10.71 46.81 -6.27
C LYS A 224 -11.04 46.74 -7.76
N ARG A 225 -10.15 46.15 -8.57
CA ARG A 225 -10.26 46.11 -10.04
C ARG A 225 -10.70 44.74 -10.57
N PHE A 226 -10.29 43.66 -9.91
CA PHE A 226 -10.50 42.29 -10.36
C PHE A 226 -11.33 41.48 -9.37
N GLY A 227 -12.05 40.48 -9.87
CA GLY A 227 -12.41 39.33 -9.03
C GLY A 227 -11.15 38.55 -8.67
N MET A 228 -11.25 37.58 -7.75
CA MET A 228 -10.06 36.82 -7.34
C MET A 228 -10.37 35.35 -7.09
N ILE A 229 -9.49 34.47 -7.58
CA ILE A 229 -9.49 33.04 -7.23
C ILE A 229 -8.29 32.69 -6.34
N PHE A 230 -8.57 32.07 -5.20
CA PHE A 230 -7.56 31.57 -4.27
C PHE A 230 -7.32 30.07 -4.51
N VAL A 231 -6.08 29.70 -4.77
CA VAL A 231 -5.67 28.32 -5.05
C VAL A 231 -4.51 27.93 -4.14
N GLY A 232 -4.75 26.92 -3.30
CA GLY A 232 -3.72 26.39 -2.40
C GLY A 232 -3.30 27.35 -1.27
N TYR A 233 -4.02 28.44 -1.07
CA TYR A 233 -3.85 29.36 0.06
C TYR A 233 -4.76 28.95 1.22
N SER A 234 -4.19 28.90 2.43
CA SER A 234 -4.90 28.40 3.62
C SER A 234 -5.66 29.48 4.39
N GLY A 235 -5.32 30.76 4.19
CA GLY A 235 -5.85 31.87 4.98
C GLY A 235 -5.22 32.03 6.37
N ARG A 236 -4.04 31.45 6.62
CA ARG A 236 -3.34 31.56 7.92
C ARG A 236 -2.51 32.83 8.09
N ASP A 237 -2.11 33.45 6.99
CA ASP A 237 -1.30 34.66 7.06
C ASP A 237 -2.18 35.84 7.45
N ALA A 238 -2.02 36.33 8.68
CA ALA A 238 -2.82 37.41 9.22
C ALA A 238 -2.66 38.73 8.43
N SER A 239 -1.45 39.03 7.95
CA SER A 239 -1.16 40.27 7.20
C SER A 239 -1.85 40.28 5.84
N ILE A 240 -1.92 39.13 5.18
CA ILE A 240 -2.63 38.95 3.92
C ILE A 240 -4.14 38.97 4.15
N MET A 241 -4.64 38.26 5.16
CA MET A 241 -6.07 38.28 5.48
C MET A 241 -6.56 39.67 5.88
N GLU A 242 -5.73 40.46 6.57
CA GLU A 242 -6.00 41.87 6.86
C GLU A 242 -6.09 42.69 5.56
N ALA A 243 -5.11 42.57 4.66
CA ALA A 243 -5.13 43.25 3.38
C ALA A 243 -6.38 42.90 2.55
N LEU A 244 -6.77 41.62 2.51
CA LEU A 244 -8.00 41.18 1.83
C LEU A 244 -9.27 41.77 2.47
N ASN A 245 -9.32 41.85 3.80
CA ASN A 245 -10.42 42.51 4.51
C ASN A 245 -10.48 44.02 4.19
N THR A 246 -9.34 44.70 4.07
CA THR A 246 -9.27 46.11 3.67
C THR A 246 -9.86 46.35 2.27
N VAL A 247 -9.78 45.37 1.36
CA VAL A 247 -10.46 45.48 0.06
C VAL A 247 -11.96 45.61 0.23
N LEU A 248 -12.57 44.90 1.18
CA LEU A 248 -14.01 44.88 1.40
C LEU A 248 -14.59 46.22 1.86
N ASP A 249 -13.74 47.13 2.33
CA ASP A 249 -14.14 48.49 2.72
C ASP A 249 -14.25 49.44 1.51
N ALA A 250 -13.83 49.00 0.32
CA ALA A 250 -13.98 49.76 -0.91
C ALA A 250 -15.45 49.75 -1.41
N PRO A 251 -15.87 50.75 -2.24
CA PRO A 251 -17.24 50.81 -2.74
C PRO A 251 -17.67 49.64 -3.65
N SER A 252 -16.71 49.01 -4.33
CA SER A 252 -16.95 47.89 -5.26
C SER A 252 -15.83 46.85 -5.12
N PRO A 253 -15.79 46.10 -4.01
CA PRO A 253 -14.76 45.10 -3.78
C PRO A 253 -14.96 43.90 -4.71
N PHE A 254 -13.87 43.34 -5.25
CA PHE A 254 -13.87 42.13 -6.07
C PHE A 254 -14.99 42.08 -7.14
N PRO A 255 -15.02 43.03 -8.09
CA PRO A 255 -16.17 43.25 -8.98
C PRO A 255 -16.57 42.07 -9.88
N ASN A 256 -15.73 41.03 -10.00
CA ASN A 256 -16.01 39.81 -10.78
C ASN A 256 -16.10 38.55 -9.91
N GLY A 257 -16.37 38.75 -8.62
CA GLY A 257 -16.58 37.69 -7.65
C GLY A 257 -15.30 37.20 -6.97
N LEU A 258 -15.54 36.41 -5.94
CA LEU A 258 -14.52 35.87 -5.05
C LEU A 258 -14.66 34.35 -5.01
N TYR A 259 -13.62 33.66 -5.44
CA TYR A 259 -13.62 32.21 -5.59
C TYR A 259 -12.55 31.60 -4.69
N TRP A 260 -12.94 30.63 -3.86
CA TRP A 260 -11.97 29.94 -2.99
C TRP A 260 -11.91 28.45 -3.31
N LEU A 261 -10.77 27.99 -3.83
CA LEU A 261 -10.55 26.58 -4.14
C LEU A 261 -10.24 25.80 -2.86
N THR A 262 -11.00 24.74 -2.58
CA THR A 262 -10.72 23.84 -1.46
C THR A 262 -11.33 22.45 -1.67
N SER A 263 -10.89 21.46 -0.90
CA SER A 263 -11.49 20.12 -0.89
C SER A 263 -11.51 19.53 0.51
N PRO A 264 -12.69 19.19 1.07
CA PRO A 264 -14.02 19.80 0.83
C PRO A 264 -14.18 21.17 1.52
N ALA A 265 -15.32 21.86 1.30
CA ALA A 265 -15.63 23.15 1.91
C ALA A 265 -15.51 23.18 3.46
N SER A 266 -15.71 22.02 4.12
CA SER A 266 -15.55 21.88 5.56
C SER A 266 -14.10 22.05 6.06
N ARG A 267 -13.11 22.13 5.15
CA ARG A 267 -11.70 22.39 5.50
C ARG A 267 -11.33 23.88 5.53
N LEU A 268 -12.26 24.79 5.20
CA LEU A 268 -11.99 26.21 5.30
C LEU A 268 -11.73 26.61 6.76
N LEU A 269 -10.70 27.43 6.97
CA LEU A 269 -10.40 27.96 8.30
C LEU A 269 -11.44 29.01 8.71
N PRO A 270 -11.71 29.19 10.02
CA PRO A 270 -12.68 30.17 10.50
C PRO A 270 -12.47 31.59 9.94
N ALA A 271 -11.22 32.06 9.88
CA ALA A 271 -10.89 33.38 9.33
C ALA A 271 -11.25 33.52 7.84
N VAL A 272 -11.15 32.42 7.07
CA VAL A 272 -11.55 32.41 5.65
C VAL A 272 -13.08 32.44 5.54
N ILE A 273 -13.77 31.64 6.35
CA ILE A 273 -15.24 31.62 6.37
C ILE A 273 -15.78 33.02 6.70
N GLU A 274 -15.24 33.65 7.74
CA GLU A 274 -15.60 35.01 8.15
C GLU A 274 -15.35 36.03 7.03
N PHE A 275 -14.18 35.97 6.37
CA PHE A 275 -13.86 36.82 5.22
C PHE A 275 -14.85 36.64 4.06
N LEU A 276 -15.16 35.39 3.69
CA LEU A 276 -16.10 35.07 2.61
C LEU A 276 -17.53 35.51 2.95
N GLU A 277 -17.97 35.37 4.21
CA GLU A 277 -19.27 35.86 4.66
C GLU A 277 -19.35 37.39 4.64
N ARG A 278 -18.29 38.07 5.09
CA ARG A 278 -18.20 39.53 5.03
C ARG A 278 -18.20 40.05 3.59
N ALA A 279 -17.49 39.36 2.68
CA ALA A 279 -17.51 39.69 1.26
C ALA A 279 -18.93 39.54 0.66
N GLY A 280 -19.64 38.47 1.00
CA GLY A 280 -21.04 38.29 0.59
C GLY A 280 -21.96 39.38 1.15
N ALA A 281 -21.74 39.82 2.39
CA ALA A 281 -22.48 40.93 2.99
C ALA A 281 -22.16 42.29 2.32
N ALA A 282 -20.95 42.46 1.79
CA ALA A 282 -20.55 43.61 0.99
C ALA A 282 -21.08 43.57 -0.47
N GLY A 283 -21.87 42.55 -0.83
CA GLY A 283 -22.47 42.41 -2.16
C GLY A 283 -21.57 41.74 -3.21
N VAL A 284 -20.47 41.11 -2.79
CA VAL A 284 -19.60 40.33 -3.68
C VAL A 284 -20.24 38.98 -3.99
N ASP A 285 -20.18 38.55 -5.25
CA ASP A 285 -20.51 37.18 -5.62
C ASP A 285 -19.45 36.22 -5.09
N VAL A 286 -19.77 35.48 -4.03
CA VAL A 286 -18.83 34.55 -3.37
C VAL A 286 -19.17 33.10 -3.70
N ALA A 287 -18.16 32.32 -4.10
CA ALA A 287 -18.30 30.89 -4.28
C ALA A 287 -17.09 30.09 -3.78
N VAL A 288 -17.36 28.95 -3.17
CA VAL A 288 -16.35 27.92 -2.90
C VAL A 288 -16.27 27.00 -4.10
N VAL A 289 -15.09 26.86 -4.68
CA VAL A 289 -14.83 25.94 -5.79
C VAL A 289 -14.35 24.62 -5.19
N GLU A 290 -15.20 23.60 -5.20
CA GLU A 290 -14.86 22.30 -4.65
C GLU A 290 -14.04 21.49 -5.66
N CYS A 291 -12.76 21.31 -5.38
CA CYS A 291 -11.79 20.65 -6.25
C CYS A 291 -10.57 20.21 -5.45
N ALA A 292 -10.05 19.00 -5.72
CA ALA A 292 -9.02 18.42 -4.87
C ALA A 292 -7.67 19.13 -5.00
N THR A 293 -7.32 19.61 -6.20
CA THR A 293 -5.97 20.11 -6.51
C THR A 293 -5.99 21.24 -7.55
N PHE A 294 -4.91 22.01 -7.58
CA PHE A 294 -4.67 23.01 -8.64
C PHE A 294 -4.63 22.35 -10.03
N ASP A 295 -3.99 21.18 -10.16
CA ASP A 295 -3.90 20.46 -11.43
C ASP A 295 -5.27 20.02 -11.96
N GLU A 296 -6.19 19.62 -11.08
CA GLU A 296 -7.55 19.25 -11.47
C GLU A 296 -8.36 20.46 -11.94
N LEU A 297 -8.29 21.60 -11.22
CA LEU A 297 -8.89 22.86 -11.65
C LEU A 297 -8.34 23.28 -13.03
N ALA A 298 -7.03 23.25 -13.19
CA ALA A 298 -6.36 23.60 -14.43
C ALA A 298 -6.76 22.67 -15.59
N ALA A 299 -7.01 21.40 -15.31
CA ALA A 299 -7.50 20.43 -16.30
C ALA A 299 -8.92 20.73 -16.76
N ASP A 300 -9.78 21.32 -15.93
CA ASP A 300 -11.10 21.78 -16.35
C ASP A 300 -11.04 23.11 -17.11
N ILE A 301 -10.16 24.03 -16.71
CA ILE A 301 -9.97 25.31 -17.40
C ILE A 301 -9.42 25.09 -18.82
N ILE A 302 -8.39 24.26 -18.99
CA ILE A 302 -7.77 24.06 -20.31
C ILE A 302 -8.71 23.38 -21.33
N LYS A 303 -9.77 22.70 -20.87
CA LYS A 303 -10.77 22.09 -21.76
C LYS A 303 -11.67 23.13 -22.44
N VAL A 304 -11.89 24.26 -21.78
CA VAL A 304 -12.78 25.33 -22.27
C VAL A 304 -12.00 26.52 -22.82
N ALA A 305 -10.79 26.77 -22.28
CA ALA A 305 -9.97 27.90 -22.67
C ALA A 305 -9.52 27.85 -24.13
N ASN A 306 -9.76 28.94 -24.85
CA ASN A 306 -9.22 29.14 -26.19
C ASN A 306 -7.80 29.74 -26.13
N ILE A 307 -6.78 28.91 -26.29
CA ILE A 307 -5.36 29.30 -26.34
C ILE A 307 -4.68 28.85 -27.64
N PRO A 308 -3.60 29.53 -28.09
CA PRO A 308 -2.81 29.11 -29.25
C PRO A 308 -2.37 27.64 -29.18
N LYS A 309 -2.47 26.93 -30.31
CA LYS A 309 -2.12 25.51 -30.42
C LYS A 309 -0.72 25.16 -29.89
N PRO A 310 0.35 25.94 -30.16
CA PRO A 310 1.68 25.64 -29.61
C PRO A 310 1.72 25.59 -28.07
N LEU A 311 0.92 26.44 -27.40
CA LEU A 311 0.81 26.43 -25.94
C LEU A 311 0.02 25.20 -25.45
N LEU A 312 -1.06 24.85 -26.15
CA LEU A 312 -1.86 23.67 -25.83
C LEU A 312 -1.03 22.39 -25.96
N ASP A 313 -0.27 22.25 -27.05
CA ASP A 313 0.60 21.10 -27.30
C ASP A 313 1.65 20.97 -26.17
N ARG A 314 2.27 22.09 -25.76
CA ARG A 314 3.21 22.13 -24.63
C ARG A 314 2.59 21.69 -23.30
N VAL A 315 1.40 22.17 -23.00
CA VAL A 315 0.65 21.78 -21.79
C VAL A 315 0.36 20.28 -21.82
N MET A 316 -0.01 19.75 -22.99
CA MET A 316 -0.34 18.33 -23.18
C MET A 316 0.90 17.42 -23.15
N GLU A 317 2.08 17.87 -23.60
CA GLU A 317 3.36 17.17 -23.39
C GLU A 317 3.69 16.98 -21.90
N GLY A 318 3.29 17.94 -21.07
CA GLY A 318 3.46 17.90 -19.62
C GLY A 318 2.44 17.02 -18.89
N ARG A 319 1.43 16.48 -19.59
CA ARG A 319 0.44 15.58 -19.01
C ARG A 319 1.11 14.22 -18.78
N PRO A 320 1.14 13.68 -17.55
CA PRO A 320 1.56 12.30 -17.35
C PRO A 320 0.74 11.43 -18.28
N THR A 321 1.37 10.51 -19.01
CA THR A 321 0.65 9.54 -19.84
C THR A 321 -0.45 8.93 -18.97
N PRO A 322 -1.74 9.06 -19.32
CA PRO A 322 -2.80 8.62 -18.44
C PRO A 322 -2.57 7.14 -18.11
N ARG A 323 -2.20 6.85 -16.85
CA ARG A 323 -2.17 5.47 -16.33
C ARG A 323 -3.58 4.88 -16.21
N LEU A 324 -4.60 5.69 -16.50
CA LEU A 324 -5.98 5.29 -16.67
C LEU A 324 -6.27 5.18 -18.16
N VAL A 325 -6.04 3.99 -18.70
CA VAL A 325 -6.72 3.56 -19.93
C VAL A 325 -8.22 3.57 -19.61
N PRO A 326 -9.09 4.20 -20.43
CA PRO A 326 -10.52 4.02 -20.30
C PRO A 326 -10.79 2.52 -20.38
N VAL A 327 -11.11 1.89 -19.25
CA VAL A 327 -11.59 0.53 -19.25
C VAL A 327 -12.94 0.61 -19.94
N GLN A 328 -13.00 0.11 -21.17
CA GLN A 328 -14.24 -0.35 -21.77
C GLN A 328 -14.87 -1.28 -20.75
N ILE A 329 -15.85 -0.80 -19.98
CA ILE A 329 -16.58 -1.64 -19.04
C ILE A 329 -17.18 -2.73 -19.91
N PRO A 330 -16.78 -4.00 -19.77
CA PRO A 330 -17.35 -5.03 -20.59
C PRO A 330 -18.85 -5.06 -20.29
N ASN A 331 -19.70 -4.74 -21.28
CA ASN A 331 -21.14 -5.01 -21.23
C ASN A 331 -21.45 -6.52 -21.26
N ALA A 332 -20.44 -7.36 -21.04
CA ALA A 332 -20.60 -8.79 -20.83
C ALA A 332 -21.39 -9.01 -19.53
N LYS A 333 -22.44 -9.82 -19.62
CA LYS A 333 -23.21 -10.27 -18.45
C LYS A 333 -22.26 -10.68 -17.32
N ALA A 334 -22.53 -10.21 -16.10
CA ALA A 334 -21.78 -10.59 -14.92
C ALA A 334 -21.64 -12.11 -14.85
N ARG A 335 -20.42 -12.61 -14.59
CA ARG A 335 -20.17 -14.06 -14.53
C ARG A 335 -21.04 -14.67 -13.41
N ALA A 336 -21.83 -15.67 -13.77
CA ALA A 336 -22.70 -16.40 -12.83
C ALA A 336 -21.91 -17.32 -11.86
N PHE A 337 -20.63 -17.57 -12.13
CA PHE A 337 -19.76 -18.48 -11.39
C PHE A 337 -18.31 -17.93 -11.41
N PRO A 338 -17.47 -18.30 -10.44
CA PRO A 338 -16.95 -17.48 -9.35
C PRO A 338 -15.73 -16.62 -9.72
N VAL A 339 -15.41 -15.62 -8.86
CA VAL A 339 -14.48 -14.52 -9.17
C VAL A 339 -13.03 -14.82 -8.79
N LEU A 340 -12.78 -15.56 -7.70
CA LEU A 340 -11.44 -15.99 -7.27
C LEU A 340 -11.44 -17.49 -6.94
N ARG A 341 -10.40 -18.19 -7.40
CA ARG A 341 -10.13 -19.60 -7.09
C ARG A 341 -9.21 -19.68 -5.88
N TYR A 342 -9.57 -20.49 -4.88
CA TYR A 342 -8.73 -20.75 -3.72
C TYR A 342 -7.87 -22.01 -3.93
N SER A 343 -6.69 -22.03 -3.35
CA SER A 343 -5.85 -23.21 -3.24
C SER A 343 -6.28 -24.07 -2.03
N ALA A 344 -7.54 -24.49 -2.02
CA ALA A 344 -8.12 -25.28 -0.93
C ALA A 344 -8.99 -26.42 -1.48
N ILE A 345 -8.77 -27.63 -0.97
CA ILE A 345 -9.49 -28.85 -1.34
C ILE A 345 -10.49 -29.17 -0.23
N LEU A 346 -11.77 -29.31 -0.58
CA LEU A 346 -12.80 -29.71 0.39
C LEU A 346 -12.62 -31.18 0.77
N LEU A 347 -12.58 -31.46 2.08
CA LEU A 347 -12.68 -32.80 2.63
C LEU A 347 -14.17 -33.11 2.85
N GLN A 348 -14.74 -33.92 1.96
CA GLN A 348 -16.14 -34.35 2.03
C GLN A 348 -16.40 -35.28 3.21
N SER A 349 -15.41 -36.09 3.58
CA SER A 349 -15.44 -36.90 4.79
C SER A 349 -14.03 -37.13 5.32
N MET A 350 -13.91 -37.28 6.63
CA MET A 350 -12.69 -37.65 7.34
C MET A 350 -12.95 -38.89 8.21
N PRO A 351 -11.89 -39.62 8.63
CA PRO A 351 -12.01 -40.68 9.61
C PRO A 351 -12.60 -40.17 10.92
N THR A 352 -13.61 -40.86 11.44
CA THR A 352 -14.28 -40.51 12.71
C THR A 352 -13.81 -41.38 13.88
N SER A 353 -13.02 -42.42 13.61
CA SER A 353 -12.48 -43.31 14.64
C SER A 353 -11.12 -43.89 14.23
N ALA A 354 -10.26 -44.15 15.22
CA ALA A 354 -9.00 -44.87 15.06
C ALA A 354 -8.97 -46.15 15.90
N ARG A 355 -7.98 -47.03 15.68
CA ARG A 355 -7.76 -48.21 16.52
C ARG A 355 -7.32 -47.76 17.91
N ARG A 356 -7.95 -48.31 18.95
CA ARG A 356 -7.51 -48.10 20.33
C ARG A 356 -6.57 -49.24 20.75
N ILE A 357 -5.36 -48.89 21.17
CA ILE A 357 -4.38 -49.82 21.75
C ILE A 357 -4.10 -49.39 23.17
N ARG A 358 -4.20 -50.32 24.13
CA ARG A 358 -3.83 -50.08 25.53
C ARG A 358 -2.43 -50.61 25.78
N LEU A 359 -1.62 -49.82 26.47
CA LEU A 359 -0.24 -50.09 26.81
C LEU A 359 -0.10 -50.37 28.32
N SER A 360 0.88 -51.20 28.67
CA SER A 360 1.24 -51.48 30.05
C SER A 360 1.91 -50.28 30.73
N GLN A 361 2.50 -49.36 29.97
CA GLN A 361 3.15 -48.14 30.48
C GLN A 361 2.77 -46.91 29.64
N PRO A 362 2.73 -45.70 30.23
CA PRO A 362 2.46 -44.48 29.48
C PRO A 362 3.61 -44.16 28.52
N THR A 363 3.31 -43.48 27.40
CA THR A 363 4.30 -43.09 26.40
C THR A 363 3.89 -41.78 25.72
N THR A 364 4.78 -41.22 24.91
CA THR A 364 4.53 -40.04 24.08
C THR A 364 4.39 -40.40 22.60
N SER A 365 3.69 -39.56 21.82
CA SER A 365 3.57 -39.77 20.36
C SER A 365 4.92 -39.76 19.64
N ALA A 366 5.92 -39.05 20.18
CA ALA A 366 7.27 -38.99 19.62
C ALA A 366 8.01 -40.32 19.80
N GLU A 367 7.95 -40.93 20.99
CA GLU A 367 8.54 -42.25 21.25
C GLU A 367 7.93 -43.33 20.36
N VAL A 368 6.59 -43.35 20.25
CA VAL A 368 5.88 -44.31 19.39
C VAL A 368 6.30 -44.15 17.93
N ARG A 369 6.49 -42.91 17.46
CA ARG A 369 6.94 -42.62 16.09
C ARG A 369 8.37 -43.15 15.84
N GLU A 370 9.28 -43.00 16.80
CA GLU A 370 10.64 -43.55 16.67
C GLU A 370 10.64 -45.09 16.73
N ILE A 371 9.79 -45.71 17.57
CA ILE A 371 9.63 -47.18 17.58
C ILE A 371 9.15 -47.68 16.22
N PHE A 372 8.10 -47.07 15.65
CA PHE A 372 7.60 -47.45 14.33
C PHE A 372 8.65 -47.30 13.24
N LYS A 373 9.43 -46.20 13.28
CA LYS A 373 10.52 -45.95 12.33
C LYS A 373 11.63 -46.98 12.46
N ALA A 374 12.07 -47.30 13.68
CA ALA A 374 13.13 -48.28 13.94
C ALA A 374 12.72 -49.70 13.51
N LYS A 375 11.43 -50.05 13.66
CA LYS A 375 10.87 -51.35 13.25
C LYS A 375 10.36 -51.40 11.81
N GLY A 376 10.39 -50.28 11.08
CA GLY A 376 9.81 -50.19 9.74
C GLY A 376 8.30 -50.38 9.69
N CYS A 377 7.60 -50.21 10.81
CA CYS A 377 6.15 -50.38 10.92
C CYS A 377 5.43 -49.23 10.18
N ARG A 378 4.50 -49.57 9.28
CA ARG A 378 3.72 -48.59 8.53
C ARG A 378 2.45 -48.21 9.30
N ALA A 379 2.62 -47.38 10.32
CA ALA A 379 1.52 -46.88 11.13
C ALA A 379 1.67 -45.38 11.46
N THR A 380 0.59 -44.77 11.95
CA THR A 380 0.60 -43.41 12.52
C THR A 380 -0.25 -43.41 13.77
N ALA A 381 0.28 -42.88 14.87
CA ALA A 381 -0.33 -42.97 16.18
C ALA A 381 -0.26 -41.64 16.94
N ALA A 382 -1.26 -41.41 17.79
CA ALA A 382 -1.25 -40.40 18.83
C ALA A 382 -1.37 -41.08 20.21
N ALA A 383 -0.51 -40.69 21.14
CA ALA A 383 -0.50 -41.22 22.50
C ALA A 383 -1.37 -40.39 23.44
N LEU A 384 -2.12 -41.09 24.30
CA LEU A 384 -3.07 -40.59 25.28
C LEU A 384 -2.79 -41.24 26.63
N GLY A 385 -1.61 -40.96 27.18
CA GLY A 385 -1.10 -41.64 28.38
C GLY A 385 -0.84 -43.12 28.10
N ARG A 386 -1.71 -44.01 28.60
CA ARG A 386 -1.60 -45.47 28.45
C ARG A 386 -2.43 -46.01 27.27
N GLU A 387 -3.12 -45.15 26.53
CA GLU A 387 -3.86 -45.55 25.33
C GLU A 387 -3.25 -44.88 24.09
N LEU A 388 -3.34 -45.54 22.94
CA LEU A 388 -2.96 -45.00 21.64
C LEU A 388 -4.16 -45.01 20.71
N ALA A 389 -4.31 -43.93 19.95
CA ALA A 389 -5.14 -43.86 18.76
C ALA A 389 -4.27 -44.13 17.54
N VAL A 390 -4.52 -45.21 16.80
CA VAL A 390 -3.61 -45.68 15.73
C VAL A 390 -4.34 -45.97 14.42
N PHE A 391 -3.69 -45.64 13.31
CA PHE A 391 -4.02 -46.14 11.98
C PHE A 391 -2.86 -46.99 11.44
N GLY A 392 -3.18 -48.16 10.90
CA GLY A 392 -2.22 -49.16 10.43
C GLY A 392 -2.73 -50.60 10.62
N ARG A 393 -1.88 -51.58 10.30
CA ARG A 393 -2.22 -53.01 10.47
C ARG A 393 -2.07 -53.42 11.93
N ASP A 394 -3.09 -54.06 12.49
CA ASP A 394 -3.14 -54.38 13.91
C ASP A 394 -1.93 -55.24 14.32
N GLN A 395 -1.61 -56.30 13.57
CA GLN A 395 -0.50 -57.20 13.89
C GLN A 395 0.87 -56.50 13.86
N GLU A 396 1.17 -55.73 12.81
CA GLU A 396 2.45 -55.01 12.70
C GLU A 396 2.63 -53.98 13.82
N ILE A 397 1.54 -53.36 14.26
CA ILE A 397 1.56 -52.41 15.36
C ILE A 397 1.82 -53.13 16.69
N LEU A 398 1.15 -54.25 16.95
CA LEU A 398 1.38 -55.04 18.16
C LEU A 398 2.82 -55.55 18.23
N ASP A 399 3.37 -56.05 17.13
CA ASP A 399 4.75 -56.54 17.05
C ASP A 399 5.77 -55.41 17.29
N ALA A 400 5.53 -54.23 16.70
CA ALA A 400 6.39 -53.07 16.87
C ALA A 400 6.36 -52.54 18.32
N LEU A 401 5.18 -52.53 18.95
CA LEU A 401 4.97 -52.01 20.29
C LEU A 401 5.17 -53.05 21.40
N ALA A 402 5.58 -54.28 21.09
CA ALA A 402 5.82 -55.35 22.08
C ALA A 402 6.56 -54.89 23.35
N PRO A 403 7.60 -54.04 23.31
CA PRO A 403 8.28 -53.53 24.52
C PRO A 403 7.39 -52.73 25.49
N LEU A 404 6.27 -52.18 25.00
CA LEU A 404 5.32 -51.40 25.79
C LEU A 404 4.11 -52.22 26.28
N GLY A 405 4.06 -53.53 25.98
CA GLY A 405 2.96 -54.43 26.34
C GLY A 405 1.61 -54.01 25.73
N PRO A 406 1.44 -54.04 24.40
CA PRO A 406 0.26 -53.53 23.73
C PRO A 406 -0.88 -54.56 23.73
N SER A 407 -2.12 -54.08 23.82
CA SER A 407 -3.34 -54.89 23.70
C SER A 407 -4.41 -54.14 22.92
N LEU A 408 -5.17 -54.86 22.08
CA LEU A 408 -6.29 -54.27 21.33
C LEU A 408 -7.43 -53.94 22.29
N ALA A 409 -7.88 -52.69 22.25
CA ALA A 409 -8.91 -52.17 23.17
C ALA A 409 -10.11 -51.54 22.42
N GLY A 410 -10.38 -51.98 21.19
CA GLY A 410 -11.49 -51.51 20.37
C GLY A 410 -11.13 -50.31 19.50
N THR A 411 -11.97 -49.27 19.52
CA THR A 411 -11.79 -48.03 18.75
C THR A 411 -11.90 -46.81 19.64
N ILE A 412 -11.32 -45.71 19.19
CA ILE A 412 -11.43 -44.39 19.81
C ILE A 412 -12.02 -43.41 18.81
N ASN A 413 -13.00 -42.61 19.24
CA ASN A 413 -13.60 -41.57 18.42
C ASN A 413 -12.62 -40.40 18.23
N LEU A 414 -12.66 -39.78 17.05
CA LEU A 414 -11.81 -38.65 16.70
C LEU A 414 -12.67 -37.39 16.60
N ASP A 415 -12.40 -36.41 17.45
CA ASP A 415 -12.99 -35.07 17.36
C ASP A 415 -11.88 -34.04 17.12
N PRO A 416 -11.52 -33.73 15.86
CA PRO A 416 -10.47 -32.76 15.57
C PRO A 416 -10.79 -31.32 16.01
N VAL A 417 -12.04 -31.00 16.37
CA VAL A 417 -12.40 -29.66 16.87
C VAL A 417 -12.10 -29.56 18.35
N ALA A 418 -12.44 -30.59 19.12
CA ALA A 418 -12.22 -30.63 20.57
C ALA A 418 -10.80 -31.08 20.96
N ASP A 419 -10.22 -31.99 20.18
CA ASP A 419 -9.00 -32.71 20.54
C ASP A 419 -7.82 -32.39 19.61
N SER A 420 -6.82 -31.67 20.13
CA SER A 420 -5.60 -31.32 19.38
C SER A 420 -4.79 -32.56 18.95
N TRP A 421 -4.79 -33.63 19.75
CA TRP A 421 -4.15 -34.89 19.41
C TRP A 421 -4.85 -35.59 18.23
N ALA A 422 -6.18 -35.50 18.15
CA ALA A 422 -6.96 -36.08 17.07
C ALA A 422 -6.75 -35.29 15.76
N MET A 423 -6.72 -33.96 15.86
CA MET A 423 -6.30 -33.08 14.75
C MET A 423 -4.92 -33.48 14.23
N GLY A 424 -3.93 -33.60 15.11
CA GLY A 424 -2.56 -33.98 14.72
C GLY A 424 -2.49 -35.33 14.02
N LEU A 425 -3.18 -36.35 14.56
CA LEU A 425 -3.27 -37.68 13.96
C LEU A 425 -3.92 -37.66 12.57
N LEU A 426 -5.02 -36.93 12.42
CA LEU A 426 -5.72 -36.77 11.14
C LEU A 426 -4.88 -36.00 10.13
N TYR A 427 -4.12 -35.00 10.57
CA TYR A 427 -3.27 -34.21 9.69
C TYR A 427 -2.06 -35.01 9.19
N ASP A 428 -1.37 -35.74 10.06
CA ASP A 428 -0.28 -36.66 9.69
C ASP A 428 -0.77 -37.70 8.66
N THR A 429 -1.94 -38.31 8.91
CA THR A 429 -2.51 -39.33 8.02
C THR A 429 -3.07 -38.76 6.72
N LEU A 430 -3.61 -37.54 6.72
CA LEU A 430 -4.04 -36.84 5.50
C LEU A 430 -2.85 -36.63 4.56
N VAL A 431 -1.74 -36.10 5.07
CA VAL A 431 -0.51 -35.86 4.29
C VAL A 431 0.00 -37.18 3.69
N ARG A 432 0.03 -38.25 4.49
CA ARG A 432 0.38 -39.60 4.02
C ARG A 432 -0.56 -40.09 2.91
N SER A 433 -1.86 -39.91 3.07
CA SER A 433 -2.88 -40.36 2.11
C SER A 433 -2.79 -39.62 0.77
N LEU A 434 -2.43 -38.33 0.81
CA LEU A 434 -2.21 -37.50 -0.38
C LEU A 434 -0.92 -37.90 -1.11
N ALA A 435 0.12 -38.33 -0.40
CA ALA A 435 1.37 -38.81 -1.00
C ALA A 435 1.29 -40.24 -1.56
N ARG A 436 0.43 -41.10 -1.00
CA ARG A 436 0.36 -42.52 -1.35
C ARG A 436 0.04 -42.72 -2.85
N GLN A 437 0.79 -43.61 -3.50
CA GLN A 437 0.70 -43.92 -4.94
C GLN A 437 0.96 -42.73 -5.88
N ARG A 438 1.61 -41.68 -5.39
CA ARG A 438 2.02 -40.51 -6.18
C ARG A 438 3.52 -40.29 -6.05
N PRO A 439 4.15 -39.62 -7.03
CA PRO A 439 5.56 -39.22 -6.95
C PRO A 439 5.74 -38.02 -6.01
N LEU A 440 5.30 -38.17 -4.76
CA LEU A 440 5.35 -37.14 -3.73
C LEU A 440 5.95 -37.72 -2.45
N ILE A 441 6.78 -36.91 -1.78
CA ILE A 441 7.43 -37.26 -0.52
C ILE A 441 6.82 -36.40 0.58
N PRO A 442 6.21 -37.01 1.62
CA PRO A 442 5.69 -36.28 2.75
C PRO A 442 6.82 -35.78 3.66
N ARG A 443 6.71 -34.53 4.09
CA ARG A 443 7.61 -33.90 5.06
C ARG A 443 6.79 -33.41 6.26
N TYR A 444 7.02 -34.06 7.39
CA TYR A 444 6.38 -33.71 8.65
C TYR A 444 7.25 -32.69 9.39
N ARG A 445 6.61 -31.67 9.97
CA ARG A 445 7.21 -30.61 10.79
C ARG A 445 6.31 -30.35 12.00
N ARG A 446 6.81 -29.63 12.99
CA ARG A 446 6.03 -29.24 14.19
C ARG A 446 4.86 -28.32 13.86
N SER A 447 5.04 -27.45 12.87
CA SER A 447 3.98 -26.62 12.31
C SER A 447 4.04 -26.72 10.78
N GLY A 448 2.89 -26.98 10.14
CA GLY A 448 2.78 -27.08 8.69
C GLY A 448 3.47 -28.29 8.05
N HIS A 449 2.70 -29.26 7.58
CA HIS A 449 3.23 -30.35 6.77
C HIS A 449 3.41 -29.94 5.32
N SER A 450 4.27 -30.62 4.58
CA SER A 450 4.42 -30.38 3.16
C SER A 450 4.59 -31.66 2.35
N LEU A 451 4.30 -31.57 1.06
CA LEU A 451 4.59 -32.58 0.05
C LEU A 451 5.57 -32.01 -0.95
N VAL A 452 6.62 -32.73 -1.28
CA VAL A 452 7.57 -32.35 -2.33
C VAL A 452 7.61 -33.39 -3.43
N VAL A 453 7.87 -32.98 -4.67
CA VAL A 453 8.04 -33.91 -5.80
C VAL A 453 9.19 -34.87 -5.51
N ALA A 454 8.95 -36.16 -5.72
CA ALA A 454 9.96 -37.19 -5.54
C ALA A 454 11.08 -37.07 -6.58
N THR A 455 12.33 -37.17 -6.15
CA THR A 455 13.48 -37.31 -7.05
C THR A 455 13.59 -38.76 -7.52
N PRO A 456 13.87 -39.00 -8.83
CA PRO A 456 14.25 -40.32 -9.32
C PRO A 456 15.46 -40.85 -8.54
N ARG A 457 15.48 -42.15 -8.24
CA ARG A 457 16.62 -42.81 -7.59
C ARG A 457 17.43 -43.61 -8.61
N ASP A 458 18.74 -43.69 -8.40
CA ASP A 458 19.60 -44.56 -9.20
C ASP A 458 19.15 -46.02 -9.04
N GLY A 459 18.84 -46.68 -10.16
CA GLY A 459 18.32 -48.05 -10.18
C GLY A 459 16.79 -48.17 -10.11
N ASP A 460 16.03 -47.08 -10.22
CA ASP A 460 14.57 -47.15 -10.36
C ASP A 460 14.16 -47.86 -11.67
N ASP A 461 13.11 -48.69 -11.58
CA ASP A 461 12.50 -49.39 -12.71
C ASP A 461 12.09 -48.38 -13.81
N PRO A 462 12.55 -48.56 -15.07
CA PRO A 462 12.23 -47.67 -16.19
C PRO A 462 10.74 -47.43 -16.39
N ASP A 463 9.90 -48.45 -16.16
CA ASP A 463 8.44 -48.33 -16.31
C ASP A 463 7.83 -47.48 -15.18
N ARG A 464 8.37 -47.58 -13.97
CA ARG A 464 7.97 -46.76 -12.83
C ARG A 464 8.32 -45.29 -13.08
N THR A 465 9.53 -45.01 -13.56
CA THR A 465 9.97 -43.66 -13.90
C THR A 465 9.06 -43.04 -14.96
N ARG A 466 8.74 -43.78 -16.03
CA ARG A 466 7.81 -43.31 -17.08
C ARG A 466 6.42 -42.98 -16.53
N ARG A 467 5.87 -43.81 -15.63
CA ARG A 467 4.57 -43.55 -14.99
C ARG A 467 4.60 -42.30 -14.10
N GLN A 468 5.69 -42.09 -13.38
CA GLN A 468 5.87 -40.89 -12.54
C GLN A 468 5.96 -39.62 -13.40
N GLU A 469 6.71 -39.65 -14.50
CA GLU A 469 6.80 -38.55 -15.47
C GLU A 469 5.44 -38.23 -16.09
N GLN A 470 4.66 -39.25 -16.47
CA GLN A 470 3.30 -39.06 -16.96
C GLN A 470 2.39 -38.41 -15.91
N THR A 471 2.50 -38.84 -14.65
CA THR A 471 1.74 -38.28 -13.53
C THR A 471 2.09 -36.81 -13.26
N LEU A 472 3.36 -36.44 -13.44
CA LEU A 472 3.87 -35.10 -13.22
C LEU A 472 3.78 -34.18 -14.46
N SER A 473 3.40 -34.71 -15.62
CA SER A 473 3.37 -33.96 -16.91
C SER A 473 2.62 -32.62 -16.80
N ARG A 474 1.38 -32.64 -16.32
CA ARG A 474 0.56 -31.43 -16.14
C ARG A 474 1.17 -30.43 -15.16
N LEU A 475 1.82 -30.91 -14.11
CA LEU A 475 2.51 -30.06 -13.15
C LEU A 475 3.73 -29.39 -13.76
N ARG A 476 4.52 -30.14 -14.55
CA ARG A 476 5.67 -29.62 -15.29
C ARG A 476 5.24 -28.57 -16.32
N ASP A 477 4.17 -28.83 -17.06
CA ASP A 477 3.64 -27.91 -18.07
C ASP A 477 3.12 -26.62 -17.41
N ALA A 478 2.45 -26.73 -16.26
CA ALA A 478 1.97 -25.57 -15.50
C ALA A 478 3.10 -24.70 -14.94
N TYR A 479 4.23 -25.31 -14.54
CA TYR A 479 5.40 -24.58 -14.04
C TYR A 479 6.25 -23.97 -15.17
N GLY A 480 6.14 -24.47 -16.40
CA GLY A 480 6.94 -24.06 -17.56
C GLY A 480 8.45 -24.24 -17.39
N THR A 481 8.87 -24.92 -16.32
CA THR A 481 10.25 -25.08 -15.85
C THR A 481 10.40 -26.43 -15.16
N SER A 482 11.64 -26.91 -14.97
CA SER A 482 11.89 -28.18 -14.28
C SER A 482 11.38 -28.15 -12.84
N LEU A 483 10.67 -29.22 -12.44
CA LEU A 483 10.12 -29.41 -11.08
C LEU A 483 11.19 -29.80 -10.05
N LEU A 484 12.37 -30.15 -10.52
CA LEU A 484 13.51 -30.59 -9.74
C LEU A 484 14.79 -30.14 -10.45
N GLY A 485 15.86 -29.95 -9.68
CA GLY A 485 17.16 -29.52 -10.22
C GLY A 485 18.11 -29.06 -9.13
N THR A 486 19.11 -28.27 -9.50
CA THR A 486 20.06 -27.65 -8.56
C THR A 486 19.96 -26.14 -8.62
N VAL A 487 20.12 -25.49 -7.47
CA VAL A 487 20.14 -24.03 -7.38
C VAL A 487 21.43 -23.53 -8.04
N PRO A 488 21.35 -22.63 -9.05
CA PRO A 488 22.52 -22.07 -9.71
C PRO A 488 23.48 -21.44 -8.69
N LYS A 489 24.79 -21.62 -8.89
CA LYS A 489 25.89 -21.14 -8.04
C LYS A 489 25.99 -21.79 -6.64
N LEU A 490 24.89 -22.27 -6.06
CA LEU A 490 24.88 -22.92 -4.74
C LEU A 490 24.97 -24.45 -4.81
N GLY A 491 24.56 -25.05 -5.92
CA GLY A 491 24.61 -26.51 -6.12
C GLY A 491 23.61 -27.32 -5.27
N PHE A 492 22.80 -26.67 -4.42
CA PHE A 492 21.83 -27.34 -3.57
C PHE A 492 20.66 -27.91 -4.39
N PRO A 493 20.23 -29.16 -4.15
CA PRO A 493 19.10 -29.71 -4.87
C PRO A 493 17.79 -29.03 -4.45
N PHE A 494 16.92 -28.77 -5.41
CA PHE A 494 15.58 -28.23 -5.19
C PHE A 494 14.49 -29.15 -5.74
N GLN A 495 13.31 -29.07 -5.12
CA GLN A 495 12.10 -29.79 -5.51
C GLN A 495 10.91 -28.84 -5.37
N GLU A 496 10.00 -28.84 -6.34
CA GLU A 496 8.72 -28.15 -6.16
C GLU A 496 7.84 -28.93 -5.18
N GLY A 497 7.02 -28.21 -4.41
CA GLY A 497 6.17 -28.80 -3.39
C GLY A 497 4.98 -27.92 -3.04
N VAL A 498 4.19 -28.41 -2.09
CA VAL A 498 3.08 -27.68 -1.48
C VAL A 498 3.18 -27.78 0.04
N HIS A 499 3.08 -26.65 0.73
CA HIS A 499 2.68 -26.65 2.13
C HIS A 499 1.21 -27.01 2.20
N LEU A 500 0.84 -27.83 3.17
CA LEU A 500 -0.53 -28.24 3.41
C LEU A 500 -1.00 -27.62 4.71
N LYS A 501 -2.30 -27.34 4.84
CA LYS A 501 -2.93 -26.88 6.08
C LYS A 501 -4.30 -27.54 6.20
N LEU A 502 -4.61 -28.10 7.37
CA LEU A 502 -5.90 -28.69 7.65
C LEU A 502 -6.69 -27.72 8.55
N GLU A 503 -7.80 -27.19 8.05
CA GLU A 503 -8.60 -26.19 8.76
C GLU A 503 -10.10 -26.40 8.59
N GLN A 504 -10.86 -25.96 9.59
CA GLN A 504 -12.32 -25.90 9.50
C GLN A 504 -12.77 -24.47 9.21
N VAL A 505 -13.52 -24.28 8.13
CA VAL A 505 -14.10 -23.00 7.72
C VAL A 505 -15.54 -23.23 7.29
N ASP A 506 -16.47 -22.43 7.82
CA ASP A 506 -17.91 -22.52 7.55
C ASP A 506 -18.48 -23.93 7.81
N GLY A 507 -18.07 -24.52 8.95
CA GLY A 507 -18.48 -25.88 9.35
C GLY A 507 -17.90 -27.02 8.50
N LYS A 508 -17.09 -26.72 7.49
CA LYS A 508 -16.50 -27.69 6.56
C LYS A 508 -14.99 -27.80 6.75
N TRP A 509 -14.46 -28.99 6.49
CA TRP A 509 -13.02 -29.24 6.55
C TRP A 509 -12.36 -29.03 5.20
N TRP A 510 -11.26 -28.29 5.21
CA TRP A 510 -10.50 -27.93 4.02
C TRP A 510 -9.04 -28.31 4.20
N CYS A 511 -8.47 -28.86 3.15
CA CYS A 511 -7.03 -28.98 2.97
C CYS A 511 -6.55 -27.78 2.12
N GLY A 512 -6.14 -26.72 2.79
CA GLY A 512 -5.43 -25.61 2.15
C GLY A 512 -4.06 -26.09 1.67
N PHE A 513 -3.63 -25.60 0.51
CA PHE A 513 -2.30 -25.88 0.00
C PHE A 513 -1.65 -24.63 -0.59
N GLU A 514 -0.34 -24.50 -0.41
CA GLU A 514 0.44 -23.36 -0.90
C GLU A 514 1.67 -23.88 -1.65
N PRO A 515 1.74 -23.69 -2.98
CA PRO A 515 2.90 -24.07 -3.78
C PRO A 515 4.16 -23.33 -3.34
N TYR A 516 5.26 -24.07 -3.18
CA TYR A 516 6.57 -23.52 -2.80
C TYR A 516 7.70 -24.33 -3.44
N THR A 517 8.92 -23.80 -3.40
CA THR A 517 10.13 -24.51 -3.82
C THR A 517 10.95 -24.92 -2.59
N PHE A 518 11.05 -26.23 -2.35
CA PHE A 518 11.93 -26.80 -1.34
C PHE A 518 13.37 -26.81 -1.84
N VAL A 519 14.31 -26.38 -0.99
CA VAL A 519 15.75 -26.45 -1.25
C VAL A 519 16.37 -27.25 -0.12
N GLN A 520 17.12 -28.30 -0.45
CA GLN A 520 17.82 -29.10 0.53
C GLN A 520 19.16 -28.44 0.86
N LEU A 521 19.21 -27.81 2.03
CA LEU A 521 20.44 -27.23 2.56
C LEU A 521 21.32 -28.32 3.21
N PRO A 522 22.66 -28.21 3.17
CA PRO A 522 23.55 -29.11 3.89
C PRO A 522 23.24 -29.11 5.39
N ARG A 523 23.27 -30.30 6.01
CA ARG A 523 23.26 -30.38 7.48
C ARG A 523 24.56 -29.79 8.01
N GLN A 524 24.47 -28.88 8.97
CA GLN A 524 25.66 -28.39 9.67
C GLN A 524 26.02 -29.41 10.75
N ASP A 525 27.25 -29.91 10.74
CA ASP A 525 27.80 -30.72 11.83
C ASP A 525 28.00 -29.82 13.04
N THR A 526 27.06 -29.85 13.99
CA THR A 526 27.31 -29.32 15.34
C THR A 526 28.20 -30.32 16.07
N PRO A 527 29.35 -29.92 16.67
CA PRO A 527 30.19 -30.83 17.44
C PRO A 527 29.38 -31.51 18.54
N GLN A 528 29.55 -32.83 18.67
CA GLN A 528 28.92 -33.67 19.69
C GLN A 528 29.42 -33.31 21.10
N THR A 529 28.79 -32.33 21.73
CA THR A 529 28.83 -32.14 23.18
C THR A 529 27.58 -31.36 23.55
N GLU A 530 26.53 -32.09 23.95
CA GLU A 530 25.47 -31.74 24.90
C GLU A 530 24.19 -32.55 24.60
N GLY A 531 23.46 -32.89 25.66
CA GLY A 531 22.50 -33.99 25.73
C GLY A 531 21.32 -33.92 24.76
N ALA A 532 20.64 -35.07 24.63
CA ALA A 532 19.54 -35.33 23.69
C ALA A 532 18.28 -34.45 23.83
N GLU A 533 18.31 -33.40 24.65
CA GLU A 533 17.21 -32.44 24.83
C GLU A 533 17.41 -31.16 23.99
N ASP A 534 18.64 -30.81 23.57
CA ASP A 534 18.93 -29.53 22.88
C ASP A 534 18.86 -29.58 21.35
N LEU A 535 18.89 -30.76 20.73
CA LEU A 535 18.69 -30.92 19.28
C LEU A 535 17.26 -30.57 18.83
N VAL A 536 16.32 -30.55 19.78
CA VAL A 536 14.92 -30.18 19.58
C VAL A 536 14.75 -28.65 19.59
N ALA A 537 15.69 -27.90 20.17
CA ALA A 537 15.62 -26.44 20.30
C ALA A 537 16.15 -25.69 19.06
N GLN A 538 17.17 -26.21 18.38
CA GLN A 538 17.79 -25.50 17.24
C GLN A 538 16.95 -25.51 15.94
N GLU A 539 16.10 -26.52 15.70
CA GLU A 539 15.11 -26.47 14.61
C GLU A 539 13.87 -25.62 14.96
N ALA A 540 13.64 -25.31 16.25
CA ALA A 540 12.53 -24.46 16.70
C ALA A 540 12.86 -22.95 16.65
N ALA A 541 14.15 -22.59 16.66
CA ALA A 541 14.60 -21.21 16.73
C ALA A 541 14.42 -20.41 15.41
N ALA A 542 14.02 -21.06 14.31
CA ALA A 542 13.80 -20.38 13.03
C ALA A 542 12.40 -19.77 12.87
N GLU A 543 11.41 -20.07 13.74
CA GLU A 543 10.00 -19.81 13.40
C GLU A 543 9.13 -19.16 14.52
N VAL A 544 9.69 -18.76 15.67
CA VAL A 544 8.97 -17.87 16.61
C VAL A 544 9.90 -16.76 17.07
N GLY A 545 9.47 -15.51 16.88
CA GLY A 545 10.28 -14.32 17.11
C GLY A 545 10.75 -14.15 18.55
N MET A 546 11.94 -14.66 18.85
CA MET A 546 12.96 -14.03 19.69
C MET A 546 14.35 -14.58 19.31
N GLN A 547 15.22 -13.67 18.89
CA GLN A 547 16.67 -13.74 18.69
C GLN A 547 17.35 -15.12 18.77
N ALA A 548 17.37 -15.85 17.65
CA ALA A 548 18.54 -16.64 17.26
C ALA A 548 19.23 -15.92 16.09
N GLU A 549 20.55 -15.79 16.15
CA GLU A 549 21.37 -15.03 15.20
C GLU A 549 20.94 -15.29 13.75
N ARG A 550 20.38 -14.26 13.10
CA ARG A 550 19.89 -14.29 11.71
C ARG A 550 21.05 -14.60 10.76
N ARG A 551 21.33 -15.88 10.50
CA ARG A 551 21.98 -16.31 9.26
C ARG A 551 20.91 -16.43 8.19
N GLY A 552 21.00 -15.57 7.17
CA GLY A 552 20.03 -15.50 6.08
C GLY A 552 19.92 -16.80 5.30
N ASP A 553 18.72 -17.12 4.84
CA ASP A 553 18.44 -18.23 3.91
C ASP A 553 19.22 -18.02 2.60
N PRO A 554 20.29 -18.81 2.34
CA PRO A 554 21.18 -18.57 1.20
C PRO A 554 20.50 -18.78 -0.15
N ALA A 555 19.39 -19.53 -0.20
CA ALA A 555 18.60 -19.74 -1.41
C ALA A 555 17.36 -18.81 -1.49
N GLY A 556 17.20 -17.88 -0.55
CA GLY A 556 16.02 -17.04 -0.43
C GLY A 556 15.82 -16.09 -1.61
N ASP A 557 16.89 -15.42 -2.04
CA ASP A 557 16.87 -14.54 -3.23
C ASP A 557 16.53 -15.33 -4.49
N TRP A 558 17.16 -16.49 -4.70
CA TRP A 558 16.89 -17.34 -5.85
C TRP A 558 15.43 -17.83 -5.88
N ARG A 559 14.86 -18.19 -4.72
CA ARG A 559 13.43 -18.54 -4.64
C ARG A 559 12.56 -17.36 -5.03
N ARG A 560 12.82 -16.15 -4.51
CA ARG A 560 12.06 -14.95 -4.88
C ARG A 560 12.12 -14.68 -6.38
N GLU A 561 13.31 -14.73 -6.98
CA GLU A 561 13.49 -14.54 -8.43
C GLU A 561 12.75 -15.59 -9.26
N ARG A 562 12.76 -16.86 -8.84
CA ARG A 562 12.05 -17.96 -9.53
C ARG A 562 10.54 -17.77 -9.55
N TRP A 563 9.97 -17.19 -8.49
CA TRP A 563 8.52 -16.98 -8.37
C TRP A 563 8.06 -15.60 -8.87
N ALA A 564 8.94 -14.60 -8.92
CA ALA A 564 8.65 -13.25 -9.40
C ALA A 564 7.98 -13.16 -10.79
N PRO A 565 8.35 -13.95 -11.83
CA PRO A 565 7.73 -13.82 -13.16
C PRO A 565 6.35 -14.48 -13.28
N ARG A 566 5.80 -15.08 -12.21
CA ARG A 566 4.54 -15.84 -12.27
C ARG A 566 3.34 -14.92 -12.02
N TYR A 567 2.71 -14.49 -13.10
CA TYR A 567 1.45 -13.73 -13.09
C TYR A 567 0.22 -14.62 -12.81
N ASN A 568 -0.96 -14.01 -12.65
CA ASN A 568 -2.21 -14.68 -12.25
C ASN A 568 -2.57 -15.92 -13.08
N THR A 569 -2.38 -15.89 -14.40
CA THR A 569 -2.67 -17.05 -15.27
C THR A 569 -1.78 -18.25 -14.94
N ASN A 570 -0.50 -18.01 -14.64
CA ASN A 570 0.45 -19.06 -14.28
C ASN A 570 0.06 -19.68 -12.92
N TRP A 571 -0.35 -18.85 -11.96
CA TRP A 571 -0.84 -19.32 -10.66
C TRP A 571 -2.08 -20.19 -10.78
N ALA A 572 -3.06 -19.80 -11.60
CA ALA A 572 -4.28 -20.58 -11.79
C ALA A 572 -3.98 -21.98 -12.37
N SER A 573 -3.03 -22.07 -13.32
CA SER A 573 -2.55 -23.32 -13.88
C SER A 573 -1.82 -24.18 -12.85
N ILE A 574 -0.92 -23.59 -12.05
CA ILE A 574 -0.16 -24.29 -10.99
C ILE A 574 -1.11 -24.86 -9.92
N ILE A 575 -2.04 -24.04 -9.42
CA ILE A 575 -3.05 -24.47 -8.45
C ILE A 575 -3.91 -25.59 -9.03
N GLY A 576 -4.29 -25.48 -10.31
CA GLY A 576 -5.04 -26.52 -11.01
C GLY A 576 -4.29 -27.85 -11.09
N ALA A 577 -3.02 -27.81 -11.49
CA ALA A 577 -2.20 -29.01 -11.60
C ALA A 577 -1.95 -29.68 -10.24
N TRP A 578 -1.69 -28.90 -9.19
CA TRP A 578 -1.56 -29.43 -7.83
C TRP A 578 -2.85 -30.03 -7.31
N ALA A 579 -3.98 -29.34 -7.45
CA ALA A 579 -5.29 -29.87 -7.04
C ALA A 579 -5.55 -31.21 -7.71
N GLN A 580 -5.39 -31.27 -9.03
CA GLN A 580 -5.59 -32.50 -9.79
C GLN A 580 -4.66 -33.63 -9.35
N LEU A 581 -3.37 -33.34 -9.15
CA LEU A 581 -2.41 -34.33 -8.67
C LEU A 581 -2.85 -34.91 -7.32
N LEU A 582 -3.34 -34.07 -6.42
CA LEU A 582 -3.80 -34.46 -5.10
C LEU A 582 -5.17 -35.17 -5.12
N THR A 583 -6.06 -34.87 -6.09
CA THR A 583 -7.49 -35.26 -6.03
C THR A 583 -8.00 -36.19 -7.14
N GLU A 584 -7.44 -36.21 -8.34
CA GLU A 584 -8.00 -37.01 -9.45
C GLU A 584 -7.18 -38.25 -9.78
N THR A 585 -5.86 -38.23 -9.54
CA THR A 585 -4.99 -39.38 -9.79
C THR A 585 -5.40 -40.55 -8.88
N GLY A 586 -6.12 -41.54 -9.40
CA GLY A 586 -6.60 -42.71 -8.64
C GLY A 586 -7.95 -42.54 -7.92
N GLY A 587 -8.83 -41.64 -8.36
CA GLY A 587 -10.18 -41.42 -7.80
C GLY A 587 -10.23 -40.36 -6.69
N THR A 588 -11.36 -40.15 -6.03
CA THR A 588 -11.55 -39.10 -4.98
C THR A 588 -11.36 -39.59 -3.54
N THR A 589 -11.15 -40.89 -3.35
CA THR A 589 -10.90 -41.49 -2.03
C THR A 589 -9.40 -41.57 -1.77
N ARG A 590 -8.96 -41.20 -0.56
CA ARG A 590 -7.56 -41.16 -0.14
C ARG A 590 -7.39 -42.00 1.11
N SER A 591 -6.69 -43.11 0.98
CA SER A 591 -6.35 -43.99 2.09
C SER A 591 -4.86 -43.80 2.43
N ALA A 592 -4.53 -43.77 3.73
CA ALA A 592 -3.16 -43.56 4.20
C ALA A 592 -2.28 -44.81 4.05
N PHE A 593 -2.85 -46.01 4.23
CA PHE A 593 -2.10 -47.26 4.24
C PHE A 593 -2.51 -48.23 3.11
N GLY A 594 -3.80 -48.28 2.80
CA GLY A 594 -4.43 -49.17 1.82
C GLY A 594 -4.52 -50.57 2.36
N LEU A 595 -5.17 -50.70 3.51
CA LEU A 595 -5.32 -51.96 4.22
C LEU A 595 -6.45 -52.79 3.62
N GLU A 596 -6.34 -54.12 3.75
CA GLU A 596 -7.43 -55.04 3.46
C GLU A 596 -8.38 -55.11 4.67
N ASP A 597 -9.66 -55.33 4.40
CA ASP A 597 -10.68 -55.39 5.44
C ASP A 597 -10.34 -56.45 6.49
N GLY A 598 -10.43 -56.07 7.77
CA GLY A 598 -10.13 -56.95 8.90
C GLY A 598 -8.66 -57.05 9.31
N THR A 599 -7.72 -56.45 8.57
CA THR A 599 -6.27 -56.47 8.92
C THR A 599 -5.84 -55.31 9.85
N GLY A 600 -6.69 -54.31 10.04
CA GLY A 600 -6.43 -53.12 10.84
C GLY A 600 -7.44 -52.00 10.55
N ILE A 601 -7.09 -50.77 10.93
CA ILE A 601 -7.91 -49.57 10.65
C ILE A 601 -7.09 -48.59 9.80
N ASP A 602 -7.64 -48.19 8.66
CA ASP A 602 -7.04 -47.22 7.75
C ASP A 602 -7.67 -45.83 7.92
N ALA A 603 -6.87 -44.79 7.65
CA ALA A 603 -7.35 -43.42 7.60
C ALA A 603 -7.81 -43.10 6.16
N VAL A 604 -9.13 -43.06 5.96
CA VAL A 604 -9.75 -42.82 4.65
C VAL A 604 -10.42 -41.44 4.61
N PHE A 605 -10.00 -40.61 3.66
CA PHE A 605 -10.56 -39.29 3.37
C PHE A 605 -11.26 -39.30 2.01
N LYS A 606 -12.38 -38.57 1.89
CA LYS A 606 -12.98 -38.26 0.57
C LYS A 606 -12.69 -36.80 0.25
N VAL A 607 -12.02 -36.57 -0.88
CA VAL A 607 -11.60 -35.23 -1.31
C VAL A 607 -12.39 -34.78 -2.53
N SER A 608 -12.79 -33.51 -2.55
CA SER A 608 -13.40 -32.91 -3.73
C SER A 608 -12.37 -32.74 -4.84
N PRO A 609 -12.67 -33.12 -6.10
CA PRO A 609 -11.79 -32.82 -7.23
C PRO A 609 -11.77 -31.32 -7.57
N VAL A 610 -12.78 -30.58 -7.11
CA VAL A 610 -12.96 -29.16 -7.33
C VAL A 610 -12.46 -28.40 -6.09
N THR A 611 -11.59 -27.41 -6.31
CA THR A 611 -11.09 -26.51 -5.25
C THR A 611 -12.17 -25.52 -4.80
N GLY A 612 -11.93 -24.84 -3.67
CA GLY A 612 -12.79 -23.75 -3.21
C GLY A 612 -12.80 -22.55 -4.16
N PHE A 613 -13.92 -21.84 -4.20
CA PHE A 613 -14.08 -20.61 -4.98
C PHE A 613 -14.90 -19.58 -4.21
N SER A 614 -14.63 -18.29 -4.46
CA SER A 614 -15.39 -17.18 -3.85
C SER A 614 -16.76 -16.98 -4.49
N ARG A 615 -17.72 -16.41 -3.74
CA ARG A 615 -19.00 -15.97 -4.33
C ARG A 615 -18.80 -14.69 -5.16
N PRO A 616 -19.62 -14.43 -6.19
CA PRO A 616 -19.60 -13.15 -6.90
C PRO A 616 -19.91 -11.98 -5.98
N SER A 617 -19.14 -10.88 -6.09
CA SER A 617 -19.25 -9.72 -5.20
C SER A 617 -20.61 -9.03 -5.21
N HIS A 618 -21.33 -9.05 -6.33
CA HIS A 618 -22.65 -8.42 -6.50
C HIS A 618 -23.79 -9.12 -5.73
N HIS A 619 -23.54 -10.28 -5.12
CA HIS A 619 -24.49 -10.93 -4.20
C HIS A 619 -24.19 -10.65 -2.72
N HIS A 620 -23.18 -9.83 -2.41
CA HIS A 620 -22.89 -9.44 -1.04
C HIS A 620 -23.79 -8.27 -0.62
N THR A 621 -24.39 -8.34 0.56
CA THR A 621 -25.34 -7.34 1.11
C THR A 621 -24.78 -5.92 1.10
N TYR A 622 -23.47 -5.75 1.23
CA TYR A 622 -22.77 -4.46 1.07
C TYR A 622 -23.05 -3.75 -0.27
N PHE A 623 -23.28 -4.49 -1.36
CA PHE A 623 -23.58 -3.92 -2.68
C PHE A 623 -25.09 -3.87 -2.98
N ASP A 624 -25.92 -4.36 -2.06
CA ASP A 624 -27.37 -4.29 -2.16
C ASP A 624 -27.83 -2.90 -1.67
N ARG A 625 -27.80 -1.91 -2.57
CA ARG A 625 -28.22 -0.52 -2.30
C ARG A 625 -29.74 -0.35 -2.15
N SER A 626 -30.47 -1.43 -1.90
CA SER A 626 -31.92 -1.43 -1.71
C SER A 626 -32.36 -1.31 -0.24
N LYS A 627 -31.43 -0.96 0.67
CA LYS A 627 -31.71 -0.62 2.06
C LYS A 627 -31.33 0.80 2.40
#